data_AF-A0A382WKC0-F1
#
_entry.id   AF-A0A382WKC0-F1
#
_cell.length_a   1.000
_cell.length_b   1.000
_cell.length_c   1.000
_cell.angle_alpha   90.00
_cell.angle_beta   90.00
_cell.angle_gamma   90.00
#
_symmetry.space_group_name_H-M   'P 1'
#
loop_
_entity.id
_entity.type
_entity.pdbx_description
1 polymer ?
#
loop_
_entity_poly.entity_id
_entity_poly.type
_entity_poly.pdbx_seq_one_letter_code
_entity_poly.pdbx_strand_id
1 'polypeptide(L)'
;VPSLRPNCLYSIESTDNIKYVITWDAGNKETEPTQTEIDAEVIKLQDEYDAQEYARKRQAEYPPWNEQLDKIFHDGVAKWKSEMVQPVKDKYPKPE
;
A
#
# COMPACT_ATOMS: atom_id res chain seq x y z
N VAL A 1 -4.17 -7.40 7.93
CA VAL A 1 -4.57 -8.83 7.90
C VAL A 1 -3.33 -9.66 8.19
N PRO A 2 -3.39 -10.79 8.93
CA PRO A 2 -2.21 -11.62 9.15
C PRO A 2 -1.62 -12.08 7.81
N SER A 3 -0.28 -12.09 7.73
CA SER A 3 0.48 -12.73 6.65
C SER A 3 0.17 -14.24 6.60
N LEU A 4 0.42 -14.85 5.44
CA LEU A 4 0.17 -16.26 5.16
C LEU A 4 0.70 -17.22 6.25
N ARG A 5 1.90 -16.97 6.80
CA ARG A 5 2.45 -17.65 7.97
C ARG A 5 3.30 -16.67 8.79
N PRO A 6 2.74 -16.00 9.80
CA PRO A 6 3.50 -15.02 10.57
C PRO A 6 4.59 -15.71 11.39
N ASN A 7 5.78 -15.12 11.44
CA ASN A 7 6.96 -15.60 12.19
C ASN A 7 7.59 -16.91 11.67
N CYS A 8 7.27 -17.36 10.44
CA CYS A 8 8.01 -18.46 9.82
C CYS A 8 9.37 -18.00 9.28
N LEU A 9 10.31 -18.94 9.22
CA LEU A 9 11.64 -18.75 8.67
C LEU A 9 11.73 -19.32 7.26
N TYR A 10 12.36 -18.58 6.36
CA TYR A 10 12.69 -19.03 5.01
C TYR A 10 14.01 -18.39 4.61
N SER A 11 14.76 -19.04 3.73
CA SER A 11 15.93 -18.44 3.10
C SER A 11 15.64 -18.10 1.64
N ILE A 12 16.25 -17.02 1.16
CA ILE A 12 16.23 -16.63 -0.24
C ILE A 12 17.67 -16.60 -0.72
N GLU A 13 17.97 -17.38 -1.75
CA GLU A 13 19.28 -17.44 -2.38
C GLU A 13 19.17 -16.94 -3.81
N SER A 14 20.07 -16.00 -4.19
CA SER A 14 20.20 -15.57 -5.58
C SER A 14 20.97 -16.63 -6.35
N THR A 15 20.40 -17.09 -7.46
CA THR A 15 21.07 -18.02 -8.39
C THR A 15 21.63 -17.32 -9.62
N ASP A 16 21.13 -16.11 -9.90
CA ASP A 16 21.61 -15.16 -10.90
C ASP A 16 20.94 -13.79 -10.62
N ASN A 17 21.32 -12.72 -11.32
CA ASN A 17 20.83 -11.35 -11.12
C ASN A 17 19.30 -11.16 -11.23
N ILE A 18 18.55 -12.16 -11.68
CA ILE A 18 17.10 -12.10 -11.91
C ILE A 18 16.37 -13.33 -11.32
N LYS A 19 17.09 -14.30 -10.71
CA LYS A 19 16.52 -15.57 -10.27
C LYS A 19 16.82 -15.85 -8.81
N TYR A 20 15.77 -16.23 -8.09
CA TYR A 20 15.84 -16.54 -6.66
C TYR A 20 15.29 -17.94 -6.41
N VAL A 21 15.94 -18.65 -5.48
CA VAL A 21 15.43 -19.89 -4.89
C VAL A 21 14.97 -19.56 -3.48
N ILE A 22 13.76 -19.96 -3.15
CA ILE A 22 13.18 -19.82 -1.81
C ILE A 22 13.17 -21.20 -1.18
N THR A 23 13.74 -21.33 0.01
CA THR A 23 13.80 -22.59 0.76
C THR A 23 13.10 -22.41 2.09
N TRP A 24 12.12 -23.27 2.37
CA TRP A 24 11.42 -23.30 3.65
C TRP A 24 12.29 -23.92 4.76
N ASP A 25 12.32 -23.29 5.93
CA ASP A 25 13.06 -23.82 7.07
C ASP A 25 12.29 -24.99 7.71
N ALA A 26 12.93 -26.15 7.83
CA ALA A 26 12.36 -27.33 8.46
C ALA A 26 12.10 -27.18 9.98
N GLY A 27 12.69 -26.17 10.62
CA GLY A 27 12.47 -25.80 12.02
C GLY A 27 11.16 -25.03 12.27
N ASN A 28 10.41 -24.66 11.23
CA ASN A 28 9.10 -24.06 11.38
C ASN A 28 8.09 -25.02 12.00
N LYS A 29 7.20 -24.48 12.85
CA LYS A 29 6.10 -25.25 13.47
C LYS A 29 4.93 -25.47 12.52
N GLU A 30 4.73 -24.53 11.60
CA GLU A 30 3.69 -24.56 10.58
C GLU A 30 4.22 -25.24 9.31
N THR A 31 3.33 -25.82 8.53
CA THR A 31 3.68 -26.36 7.21
C THR A 31 3.94 -25.22 6.22
N GLU A 32 4.85 -25.48 5.28
CA GLU A 32 5.07 -24.62 4.13
C GLU A 32 3.72 -24.33 3.43
N PRO A 33 3.44 -23.07 3.06
CA PRO A 33 2.22 -22.74 2.34
C PRO A 33 2.16 -23.44 0.99
N THR A 34 0.96 -23.85 0.59
CA THR A 34 0.72 -24.34 -0.76
C THR A 34 0.78 -23.20 -1.77
N GLN A 35 1.06 -23.51 -3.04
CA GLN A 35 1.03 -22.50 -4.10
C GLN A 35 -0.34 -21.79 -4.19
N THR A 36 -1.44 -22.52 -4.00
CA THR A 36 -2.79 -21.94 -4.00
C THR A 36 -3.00 -20.94 -2.87
N GLU A 37 -2.48 -21.20 -1.68
CA GLU A 37 -2.52 -20.23 -0.58
C GLU A 37 -1.69 -18.98 -0.91
N ILE A 38 -0.50 -19.16 -1.49
CA ILE A 38 0.36 -18.04 -1.92
C ILE A 38 -0.35 -17.18 -2.96
N ASP A 39 -0.93 -17.80 -4.00
CA ASP A 39 -1.64 -17.09 -5.07
C ASP A 39 -2.83 -16.29 -4.51
N ALA A 40 -3.60 -16.91 -3.59
CA ALA A 40 -4.72 -16.23 -2.94
C ALA A 40 -4.26 -15.04 -2.09
N GLU A 41 -3.14 -15.16 -1.38
CA GLU A 41 -2.56 -14.06 -0.60
C GLU A 41 -2.07 -12.92 -1.50
N VAL A 42 -1.40 -13.24 -2.61
CA VAL A 42 -0.93 -12.24 -3.58
C VAL A 42 -2.10 -11.48 -4.18
N ILE A 43 -3.18 -12.16 -4.59
CA ILE A 43 -4.39 -11.51 -5.10
C ILE A 43 -4.98 -10.58 -4.03
N LYS A 44 -5.12 -11.05 -2.79
CA LYS A 44 -5.64 -10.23 -1.68
C LYS A 44 -4.79 -8.97 -1.45
N LEU A 45 -3.46 -9.09 -1.46
CA LEU A 45 -2.54 -7.97 -1.25
C LEU A 45 -2.58 -6.99 -2.44
N GLN A 46 -2.73 -7.51 -3.65
CA GLN A 46 -2.90 -6.69 -4.85
C GLN A 46 -4.21 -5.90 -4.79
N ASP A 47 -5.32 -6.54 -4.42
CA ASP A 47 -6.62 -5.89 -4.26
C ASP A 47 -6.58 -4.80 -3.17
N GLU A 48 -5.92 -5.06 -2.03
CA GLU A 48 -5.74 -4.07 -0.97
C GLU A 48 -4.87 -2.89 -1.44
N TYR A 49 -3.81 -3.17 -2.19
CA TYR A 49 -2.98 -2.14 -2.79
C TYR A 49 -3.81 -1.30 -3.77
N ASP A 50 -4.53 -1.91 -4.70
CA ASP A 50 -5.30 -1.20 -5.73
C ASP A 50 -6.46 -0.40 -5.13
N ALA A 51 -7.13 -0.93 -4.11
CA ALA A 51 -8.17 -0.20 -3.36
C ALA A 51 -7.65 1.11 -2.72
N GLN A 52 -6.35 1.18 -2.41
CA GLN A 52 -5.70 2.36 -1.84
C GLN A 52 -5.05 3.28 -2.89
N GLU A 53 -5.18 3.00 -4.19
CA GLU A 53 -4.52 3.76 -5.25
C GLU A 53 -4.92 5.25 -5.22
N TYR A 54 -6.21 5.55 -5.04
CA TYR A 54 -6.69 6.93 -4.95
C TYR A 54 -6.05 7.67 -3.77
N ALA A 55 -5.85 7.01 -2.62
CA ALA A 55 -5.28 7.63 -1.44
C ALA A 55 -3.80 7.94 -1.64
N ARG A 56 -3.03 7.00 -2.21
CA ARG A 56 -1.62 7.21 -2.56
C ARG A 56 -1.45 8.37 -3.55
N LYS A 57 -2.26 8.40 -4.61
CA LYS A 57 -2.25 9.47 -5.62
C LYS A 57 -2.57 10.83 -5.02
N ARG A 58 -3.59 10.94 -4.15
CA ARG A 58 -3.92 12.19 -3.45
C ARG A 58 -2.82 12.66 -2.52
N GLN A 59 -2.22 11.75 -1.73
CA GLN A 59 -1.15 12.09 -0.81
C GLN A 59 0.08 12.68 -1.52
N ALA A 60 0.41 12.16 -2.71
CA ALA A 60 1.51 12.67 -3.52
C ALA A 60 1.25 14.08 -4.09
N GLU A 61 -0.01 14.47 -4.26
CA GLU A 61 -0.38 15.78 -4.80
C GLU A 61 -0.76 16.83 -3.77
N TYR A 62 -1.16 16.41 -2.56
CA TYR A 62 -1.49 17.39 -1.53
C TYR A 62 -0.27 18.25 -1.19
N PRO A 63 -0.44 19.58 -1.07
CA PRO A 63 0.61 20.45 -0.58
C PRO A 63 0.98 20.05 0.86
N PRO A 64 2.20 20.40 1.33
CA PRO A 64 2.63 20.08 2.67
C PRO A 64 1.70 20.71 3.72
N TRP A 65 1.63 20.11 4.90
CA TRP A 65 0.63 20.46 5.92
C TRP A 65 0.72 21.92 6.36
N ASN A 66 1.92 22.51 6.37
CA ASN A 66 2.13 23.91 6.78
C ASN A 66 1.45 24.89 5.82
N GLU A 67 1.53 24.67 4.51
CA GLU A 67 0.83 25.49 3.51
C GLU A 67 -0.68 25.34 3.60
N GLN A 68 -1.16 24.13 3.92
CA GLN A 68 -2.58 23.90 4.14
C GLN A 68 -3.11 24.65 5.38
N LEU A 69 -2.36 24.61 6.49
CA LEU A 69 -2.73 25.34 7.71
C LEU A 69 -2.66 26.86 7.51
N ASP A 70 -1.65 27.35 6.79
CA ASP A 70 -1.50 28.76 6.45
C ASP A 70 -2.68 29.26 5.58
N LYS A 71 -3.06 28.48 4.56
CA LYS A 71 -4.25 28.74 3.74
C LYS A 71 -5.53 28.78 4.56
N ILE A 72 -5.70 27.85 5.50
CA ILE A 72 -6.86 27.84 6.39
C ILE A 72 -6.88 29.10 7.27
N PHE A 73 -5.74 29.53 7.79
CA PHE A 73 -5.64 30.71 8.65
C PHE A 73 -5.97 32.00 7.89
N HIS A 74 -5.46 32.17 6.68
CA HIS A 74 -5.61 33.41 5.90
C HIS A 74 -6.91 33.47 5.09
N ASP A 75 -7.31 32.35 4.49
CA ASP A 75 -8.39 32.28 3.49
C ASP A 75 -9.61 31.49 3.97
N GLY A 76 -9.48 30.80 5.11
CA GLY A 76 -10.55 30.01 5.71
C GLY A 76 -10.71 28.62 5.09
N VAL A 77 -11.44 27.77 5.81
CA VAL A 77 -11.68 26.36 5.45
C VAL A 77 -12.40 26.21 4.11
N ALA A 78 -13.29 27.16 3.75
CA ALA A 78 -14.04 27.08 2.50
C ALA A 78 -13.12 27.16 1.27
N LYS A 79 -12.24 28.17 1.22
CA LYS A 79 -11.26 28.32 0.14
C LYS A 79 -10.22 27.21 0.14
N TRP A 80 -9.73 26.79 1.32
CA TRP A 80 -8.83 25.63 1.41
C TRP A 80 -9.45 24.38 0.77
N LYS A 81 -10.73 24.08 1.05
CA LYS A 81 -11.41 22.94 0.42
C LYS A 81 -11.49 23.09 -1.09
N SER A 82 -11.92 24.24 -1.61
CA SER A 82 -12.14 24.42 -3.05
C SER A 82 -10.84 24.50 -3.85
N GLU A 83 -9.77 25.07 -3.28
CA GLU A 83 -8.53 25.36 -4.03
C GLU A 83 -7.44 24.31 -3.80
N MET A 84 -7.35 23.70 -2.62
CA MET A 84 -6.29 22.73 -2.31
C MET A 84 -6.79 21.28 -2.30
N VAL A 85 -8.03 21.03 -1.87
CA VAL A 85 -8.50 19.66 -1.64
C VAL A 85 -9.33 19.12 -2.81
N GLN A 86 -10.30 19.90 -3.28
CA GLN A 86 -11.26 19.48 -4.29
C GLN A 86 -10.61 19.11 -5.63
N PRO A 87 -9.67 19.89 -6.18
CA PRO A 87 -9.05 19.55 -7.47
C PRO A 87 -8.33 18.20 -7.44
N VAL A 88 -7.64 17.90 -6.34
CA VAL A 88 -6.94 16.61 -6.14
C VAL A 88 -7.93 15.46 -6.00
N LYS A 89 -9.07 15.68 -5.32
CA LYS A 89 -10.13 14.68 -5.18
C LYS A 89 -10.88 14.42 -6.48
N ASP A 90 -11.09 15.45 -7.30
CA ASP A 90 -11.74 15.35 -8.60
C ASP A 90 -10.84 14.61 -9.60
N LYS A 91 -9.52 14.87 -9.53
CA LYS A 91 -8.52 14.15 -10.33
C LYS A 91 -8.41 12.67 -9.94
N TYR A 92 -8.53 12.37 -8.64
CA TYR A 92 -8.44 11.02 -8.10
C TYR A 92 -9.69 10.69 -7.28
N PRO A 93 -10.84 10.41 -7.92
CA PRO A 93 -12.07 10.10 -7.21
C PRO A 93 -11.92 8.86 -6.34
N LYS A 94 -12.73 8.77 -5.27
CA LYS A 94 -12.78 7.55 -4.48
C LYS A 94 -13.60 6.53 -5.30
N PRO A 95 -13.11 5.29 -5.47
CA PRO A 95 -13.93 4.22 -6.04
C PRO A 95 -15.23 4.03 -5.25
N GLU A 96 -16.32 3.69 -5.93
CA GLU A 96 -17.64 3.41 -5.31
C GLU A 96 -17.65 2.11 -4.52
#